data_AF-A0A978VJG2-F1
#
_entry.id   AF-A0A978VJG2-F1
#
_cell.length_a   1.000
_cell.length_b   1.000
_cell.length_c   1.000
_cell.angle_alpha   90.00
_cell.angle_beta   90.00
_cell.angle_gamma   90.00
#
_symmetry.space_group_name_H-M   'P 1'
#
loop_
_entity.id
_entity.type
_entity.pdbx_description
1 polymer ?
#
loop_
_entity_poly.entity_id
_entity_poly.type
_entity_poly.pdbx_seq_one_letter_code
_entity_poly.pdbx_strand_id
1 'polypeptide(L)'
;MGALAIFGKIFVVLVSFLHHVNGRFQYLNEQCDFYKGNWVFDPLQSHYDSSNCPFIEKQFDCQKNGRPDNLYLQFRWQPFGCNLPRFYGEDFLRRFKGRSIMFVGDSLSLNQWQSLTCLLHTANPQAKYSLARTGGLSTFTFPAYNVKIMFSRNAFLVDIANTSAGRVLRLDSIEGGEIWKGVNVLIFDTWHWWLYTGRKKPWDIFQEGNMTYDEMDRLVAYEKALNTWAKWVDTNVNPSISKVFFQGVSPDHNK
;
A
#
# COMPACT_ATOMS: atom_id res chain seq x y z
N MET A 1 12.30 -23.37 -8.73
CA MET A 1 12.68 -22.51 -9.87
C MET A 1 11.86 -21.23 -9.79
N GLY A 2 12.52 -20.07 -9.76
CA GLY A 2 11.97 -18.75 -10.06
C GLY A 2 11.09 -18.07 -9.01
N ALA A 3 11.68 -17.34 -8.08
CA ALA A 3 10.99 -16.31 -7.29
C ALA A 3 10.86 -15.03 -8.14
N LEU A 4 9.65 -14.51 -8.35
CA LEU A 4 9.44 -13.21 -9.00
C LEU A 4 8.59 -12.26 -8.12
N ALA A 5 9.33 -11.34 -7.51
CA ALA A 5 9.09 -9.91 -7.40
C ALA A 5 7.70 -9.38 -6.96
N ILE A 6 7.60 -9.03 -5.66
CA ILE A 6 6.54 -8.16 -5.09
C ILE A 6 6.91 -6.66 -5.13
N PHE A 7 8.08 -6.29 -5.66
CA PHE A 7 8.52 -4.88 -5.67
C PHE A 7 7.87 -4.00 -6.77
N GLY A 8 7.10 -4.59 -7.71
CA GLY A 8 6.58 -3.88 -8.89
C GLY A 8 5.30 -3.05 -8.69
N LYS A 9 4.54 -3.27 -7.61
CA LYS A 9 3.25 -2.58 -7.42
C LYS A 9 3.38 -1.16 -6.84
N ILE A 10 4.51 -0.84 -6.22
CA ILE A 10 4.74 0.48 -5.57
C ILE A 10 5.07 1.56 -6.60
N PHE A 11 5.67 1.18 -7.73
CA PHE A 11 6.15 2.14 -8.73
C PHE A 11 5.04 2.73 -9.62
N VAL A 12 3.96 1.97 -9.86
CA VAL A 12 2.84 2.41 -10.72
C VAL A 12 2.03 3.55 -10.06
N VAL A 13 1.92 3.57 -8.73
CA VAL A 13 1.26 4.66 -7.98
C VAL A 13 2.02 5.99 -8.13
N LEU A 14 3.32 5.96 -8.41
CA LEU A 14 4.17 7.16 -8.50
C LEU A 14 4.16 7.83 -9.88
N VAL A 15 3.88 7.07 -10.94
CA VAL A 15 3.81 7.62 -12.32
C VAL A 15 2.56 8.47 -12.52
N SER A 16 1.48 8.20 -11.78
CA SER A 16 0.25 9.01 -11.78
C SER A 16 0.47 10.47 -11.32
N PHE A 17 1.59 10.77 -10.63
CA PHE A 17 1.94 12.14 -10.20
C PHE A 17 2.60 12.98 -11.30
N LEU A 18 3.01 12.38 -12.42
CA LEU A 18 3.66 13.10 -13.51
C LEU A 18 2.68 13.69 -14.54
N HIS A 19 1.39 13.33 -14.51
CA HIS A 19 0.44 13.65 -15.58
C HIS A 19 -0.61 14.74 -15.29
N HIS A 20 -0.58 15.41 -14.12
CA HIS A 20 -1.54 16.48 -13.82
C HIS A 20 -0.88 17.78 -13.34
N VAL A 21 -0.04 18.35 -14.20
CA VAL A 21 0.20 19.79 -14.27
C VAL A 21 -0.30 20.27 -15.64
N ASN A 22 -1.48 20.90 -15.64
CA ASN A 22 -2.12 21.68 -16.71
C ASN A 22 -1.84 21.32 -18.20
N GLY A 23 -2.84 20.70 -18.84
CA GLY A 23 -3.47 21.26 -20.05
C GLY A 23 -2.63 21.48 -21.33
N ARG A 24 -2.21 20.38 -21.98
CA ARG A 24 -2.34 20.09 -23.43
C ARG A 24 -1.49 18.85 -23.74
N PHE A 25 -2.08 17.67 -23.59
CA PHE A 25 -1.63 16.51 -24.37
C PHE A 25 -2.69 16.27 -25.45
N GLN A 26 -2.30 16.65 -26.65
CA GLN A 26 -2.96 16.31 -27.90
C GLN A 26 -3.05 14.78 -27.95
N TYR A 27 -4.28 14.27 -28.13
CA TYR A 27 -4.58 12.85 -28.33
C TYR A 27 -3.68 12.26 -29.42
N LEU A 28 -2.70 11.43 -29.04
CA LEU A 28 -2.03 10.49 -29.94
C LEU A 28 -1.64 9.21 -29.19
N ASN A 29 -2.28 8.12 -29.64
CA ASN A 29 -1.94 6.70 -29.53
C ASN A 29 -2.24 5.94 -28.23
N GLU A 30 -2.79 4.74 -28.44
CA GLU A 30 -3.08 3.65 -27.51
C GLU A 30 -2.27 3.73 -26.21
N GLN A 31 -2.98 4.09 -25.14
CA GLN A 31 -2.45 4.47 -23.82
C GLN A 31 -1.57 3.38 -23.22
N CYS A 32 -0.41 3.77 -22.67
CA CYS A 32 0.47 2.85 -21.97
C CYS A 32 -0.24 2.24 -20.74
N ASP A 33 -0.65 0.98 -20.87
CA ASP A 33 -1.19 0.18 -19.78
C ASP A 33 -0.03 -0.29 -18.89
N PHE A 34 0.16 0.35 -17.73
CA PHE A 34 1.23 0.00 -16.79
C PHE A 34 1.11 -1.40 -16.19
N TYR A 35 -0.03 -2.07 -16.36
CA TYR A 35 -0.27 -3.41 -15.84
C TYR A 35 0.01 -4.52 -16.86
N LYS A 36 0.30 -4.16 -18.12
CA LYS A 36 0.66 -5.10 -19.19
C LYS A 36 2.11 -4.92 -19.63
N GLY A 37 2.88 -5.97 -19.41
CA GLY A 37 4.32 -5.94 -19.63
C GLY A 37 4.96 -7.24 -19.21
N ASN A 38 6.26 -7.17 -18.98
CA ASN A 38 7.05 -8.30 -18.53
C ASN A 38 8.12 -7.85 -17.52
N TRP A 39 8.56 -8.80 -16.72
CA TRP A 39 9.75 -8.63 -15.89
C TRP A 39 11.00 -8.72 -16.76
N VAL A 40 11.86 -7.71 -16.67
CA VAL A 40 13.13 -7.62 -17.38
C VAL A 40 14.25 -7.57 -16.36
N PHE A 41 15.29 -8.36 -16.62
CA PHE A 41 16.51 -8.33 -15.82
C PHE A 41 17.27 -7.03 -16.08
N ASP A 42 17.58 -6.29 -15.01
CA ASP A 42 18.28 -5.02 -15.03
C ASP A 42 19.20 -4.92 -13.80
N PRO A 43 20.50 -5.24 -13.95
CA PRO A 43 21.45 -5.22 -12.83
C PRO A 43 21.76 -3.79 -12.34
N LEU A 44 21.39 -2.76 -13.11
CA LEU A 44 21.63 -1.35 -12.77
C LEU A 44 20.47 -0.74 -11.97
N GLN A 45 19.34 -1.44 -11.88
CA GLN A 45 18.10 -0.94 -11.28
C GLN A 45 17.90 -1.38 -9.82
N SER A 46 18.95 -1.84 -9.11
CA SER A 46 18.82 -2.10 -7.68
C SER A 46 18.43 -0.79 -6.97
N HIS A 47 17.17 -0.73 -6.53
CA HIS A 47 16.60 0.53 -6.06
C HIS A 47 17.12 0.93 -4.68
N TYR A 48 17.43 -0.06 -3.83
CA TYR A 48 18.14 0.11 -2.56
C TYR A 48 18.63 -1.24 -2.03
N ASP A 49 19.62 -1.19 -1.16
CA ASP A 49 20.04 -2.32 -0.34
C ASP A 49 19.30 -2.29 1.00
N SER A 50 18.66 -3.38 1.41
CA SER A 50 17.89 -3.44 2.66
C SER A 50 18.74 -3.20 3.89
N SER A 51 20.05 -3.51 3.85
CA SER A 51 20.99 -3.25 4.94
C SER A 51 21.16 -1.75 5.23
N ASN A 52 20.91 -0.88 4.25
CA ASN A 52 20.93 0.57 4.39
C ASN A 52 19.61 1.16 4.89
N CYS A 53 18.61 0.32 5.22
CA CYS A 53 17.32 0.74 5.75
C CYS A 53 17.14 0.25 7.20
N PRO A 54 17.50 1.06 8.22
CA PRO A 54 17.59 0.58 9.60
C PRO A 54 16.25 0.22 10.26
N PHE A 55 15.13 0.63 9.66
CA PHE A 55 13.78 0.44 10.16
C PHE A 55 12.97 -0.60 9.37
N ILE A 56 13.59 -1.36 8.47
CA ILE A 56 12.92 -2.49 7.80
C ILE A 56 12.58 -3.57 8.84
N GLU A 57 11.35 -4.09 8.82
CA GLU A 57 10.95 -5.12 9.78
C GLU A 57 11.53 -6.48 9.36
N LYS A 58 11.85 -7.32 10.35
CA LYS A 58 12.56 -8.59 10.16
C LYS A 58 11.90 -9.46 9.10
N GLN A 59 10.56 -9.54 9.05
CA GLN A 59 9.86 -10.39 8.09
C GLN A 59 10.06 -9.99 6.62
N PHE A 60 10.56 -8.79 6.33
CA PHE A 60 10.83 -8.32 4.95
C PHE A 60 12.32 -8.26 4.59
N ASP A 61 13.22 -8.50 5.55
CA ASP A 61 14.67 -8.46 5.32
C ASP A 61 15.23 -9.85 4.99
N CYS A 62 14.97 -10.33 3.77
CA CYS A 62 15.35 -11.68 3.35
C CYS A 62 16.85 -11.96 3.45
N GLN A 63 17.69 -10.99 3.09
CA GLN A 63 19.15 -11.14 3.10
C GLN A 63 19.65 -11.32 4.54
N LYS A 64 19.21 -10.47 5.47
CA LYS A 64 19.54 -10.60 6.89
C LYS A 64 18.98 -11.88 7.52
N ASN A 65 17.90 -12.42 6.97
CA ASN A 65 17.34 -13.72 7.37
C ASN A 65 18.07 -14.91 6.73
N GLY A 66 19.16 -14.70 6.00
CA GLY A 66 20.04 -15.77 5.50
C GLY A 66 19.72 -16.27 4.09
N ARG A 67 18.88 -15.56 3.32
CA ARG A 67 18.66 -15.92 1.90
C ARG A 67 19.94 -15.66 1.10
N PRO A 68 20.54 -16.66 0.43
CA PRO A 68 21.85 -16.53 -0.20
C PRO A 68 21.80 -15.91 -1.61
N ASP A 69 20.69 -16.07 -2.34
CA ASP A 69 20.53 -15.52 -3.69
C ASP A 69 20.04 -14.07 -3.65
N ASN A 70 20.49 -13.24 -4.59
CA ASN A 70 20.10 -11.81 -4.70
C ASN A 70 19.55 -11.41 -6.08
N LEU A 71 19.51 -12.33 -7.06
CA LEU A 71 19.06 -12.03 -8.43
C LEU A 71 17.62 -11.50 -8.48
N TYR A 72 16.77 -11.87 -7.52
CA TYR A 72 15.39 -11.37 -7.43
C TYR A 72 15.29 -9.84 -7.23
N LEU A 73 16.37 -9.20 -6.79
CA LEU A 73 16.46 -7.74 -6.61
C LEU A 73 16.81 -7.00 -7.91
N GLN A 74 17.23 -7.73 -8.96
CA GLN A 74 17.72 -7.19 -10.23
C GLN A 74 16.66 -7.25 -11.33
N PHE A 75 15.38 -7.29 -10.96
CA PHE A 75 14.27 -7.30 -11.91
C PHE A 75 13.48 -6.01 -11.83
N ARG A 76 13.11 -5.48 -12.99
CA ARG A 76 12.18 -4.36 -13.12
C ARG A 76 11.02 -4.72 -14.03
N TRP A 77 9.89 -4.08 -13.78
CA TRP A 77 8.72 -4.19 -14.65
C TRP A 77 8.88 -3.29 -15.88
N GLN A 78 8.61 -3.82 -17.08
CA GLN A 78 8.64 -3.10 -18.34
C GLN A 78 7.26 -3.18 -19.00
N PRO A 79 6.46 -2.10 -18.98
CA PRO A 79 5.23 -2.03 -19.78
C PRO A 79 5.53 -2.14 -21.28
N PHE A 80 4.61 -2.74 -22.05
CA PHE A 80 4.81 -2.94 -23.49
C PHE A 80 4.76 -1.62 -24.29
N GLY A 81 3.95 -0.65 -23.85
CA GLY A 81 3.70 0.59 -24.58
C GLY A 81 4.52 1.80 -24.13
N CYS A 82 5.32 1.69 -23.07
CA CYS A 82 6.15 2.80 -22.58
C CYS A 82 7.23 2.36 -21.59
N ASN A 83 8.16 3.28 -21.32
CA ASN A 83 9.15 3.13 -20.27
C ASN A 83 8.69 3.81 -18.98
N LEU A 84 8.85 3.11 -17.85
CA LEU A 84 8.65 3.73 -16.55
C LEU A 84 9.82 4.70 -16.25
N PRO A 85 9.55 5.91 -15.76
CA PRO A 85 10.61 6.86 -15.41
C PRO A 85 11.47 6.29 -14.28
N ARG A 86 12.76 6.64 -14.24
CA ARG A 86 13.62 6.24 -13.12
C ARG A 86 13.16 6.94 -11.83
N PHE A 87 13.22 6.21 -10.71
CA PHE A 87 12.95 6.80 -9.40
C PHE A 87 14.06 7.78 -8.99
N TYR A 88 13.66 8.99 -8.57
CA TYR A 88 14.57 9.96 -7.97
C TYR A 88 13.98 10.41 -6.63
N GLY A 89 14.51 9.90 -5.51
CA GLY A 89 13.91 10.10 -4.19
C GLY A 89 13.93 11.56 -3.71
N GLU A 90 14.97 12.33 -4.02
CA GLU A 90 15.00 13.77 -3.69
C GLU A 90 13.96 14.55 -4.50
N ASP A 91 13.79 14.22 -5.78
CA ASP A 91 12.76 14.82 -6.62
C ASP A 91 11.36 14.50 -6.11
N PHE A 92 11.14 13.26 -5.70
CA PHE A 92 9.92 12.84 -5.03
C PHE A 92 9.64 13.70 -3.79
N LEU A 93 10.61 13.82 -2.87
CA LEU A 93 10.43 14.60 -1.64
C LEU A 93 10.12 16.08 -1.92
N ARG A 94 10.74 16.67 -2.94
CA ARG A 94 10.45 18.05 -3.37
C ARG A 94 9.04 18.21 -3.91
N ARG A 95 8.58 17.29 -4.78
CA ARG A 95 7.21 17.31 -5.34
C ARG A 95 6.14 17.09 -4.28
N PHE A 96 6.43 16.26 -3.29
CA PHE A 96 5.54 15.96 -2.18
C PHE A 96 5.68 16.91 -1.00
N LYS A 97 6.45 17.99 -1.13
CA LYS A 97 6.66 18.95 -0.03
C LYS A 97 5.32 19.41 0.57
N GLY A 98 5.19 19.28 1.89
CA GLY A 98 3.97 19.62 2.63
C GLY A 98 2.79 18.66 2.44
N ARG A 99 2.99 17.49 1.81
CA ARG A 99 1.94 16.50 1.54
C ARG A 99 2.09 15.23 2.36
N SER A 100 0.99 14.48 2.46
CA SER A 100 0.92 13.18 3.11
C SER A 100 0.49 12.06 2.16
N ILE A 101 1.08 10.88 2.37
CA ILE A 101 0.71 9.62 1.72
C ILE A 101 0.38 8.63 2.83
N MET A 102 -0.72 7.89 2.70
CA MET A 102 -1.12 6.87 3.66
C MET A 102 -1.46 5.57 2.96
N PHE A 103 -0.79 4.51 3.38
CA PHE A 103 -1.16 3.12 3.09
C PHE A 103 -2.17 2.67 4.14
N VAL A 104 -3.29 2.10 3.71
CA VAL A 104 -4.36 1.64 4.59
C VAL A 104 -4.70 0.21 4.22
N GLY A 105 -4.52 -0.72 5.15
CA GLY A 105 -4.85 -2.10 4.83
C GLY A 105 -4.14 -3.13 5.69
N ASP A 106 -3.80 -4.24 5.06
CA ASP A 106 -3.24 -5.41 5.72
C ASP A 106 -1.70 -5.40 5.77
N SER A 107 -1.08 -6.56 5.99
CA SER A 107 0.37 -6.72 6.01
C SER A 107 1.06 -6.33 4.69
N LEU A 108 0.36 -6.34 3.57
CA LEU A 108 0.91 -5.93 2.27
C LEU A 108 1.00 -4.41 2.14
N SER A 109 0.01 -3.65 2.64
CA SER A 109 0.15 -2.20 2.84
C SER A 109 1.35 -1.83 3.71
N LEU A 110 1.59 -2.57 4.81
CA LEU A 110 2.79 -2.39 5.64
C LEU A 110 4.06 -2.63 4.81
N ASN A 111 4.10 -3.70 4.01
CA ASN A 111 5.24 -4.02 3.16
C ASN A 111 5.52 -2.92 2.13
N GLN A 112 4.48 -2.37 1.49
CA GLN A 112 4.63 -1.28 0.54
C GLN A 112 5.08 0.02 1.20
N TRP A 113 4.53 0.35 2.37
CA TRP A 113 4.96 1.49 3.16
C TRP A 113 6.44 1.40 3.56
N GLN A 114 6.92 0.22 3.97
CA GLN A 114 8.34 0.03 4.29
C GLN A 114 9.24 0.15 3.07
N SER A 115 8.82 -0.38 1.93
CA SER A 115 9.59 -0.24 0.70
C SER A 115 9.70 1.23 0.25
N LEU A 116 8.61 2.02 0.29
CA LEU A 116 8.69 3.45 -0.04
C LEU A 116 9.56 4.24 0.96
N THR A 117 9.43 3.97 2.26
CA THR A 117 10.25 4.67 3.27
C THR A 117 11.73 4.31 3.15
N CYS A 118 12.08 3.05 2.85
CA CYS A 118 13.45 2.65 2.54
C CYS A 118 13.98 3.30 1.26
N LEU A 119 13.19 3.35 0.18
CA LEU A 119 13.55 4.02 -1.07
C LEU A 119 13.91 5.49 -0.84
N LEU A 120 13.10 6.20 -0.05
CA LEU A 120 13.32 7.62 0.23
C LEU A 120 14.51 7.85 1.15
N HIS A 121 14.65 7.03 2.19
CA HIS A 121 15.77 7.13 3.12
C HIS A 121 17.12 6.87 2.43
N THR A 122 17.20 5.82 1.62
CA THR A 122 18.43 5.47 0.91
C THR A 122 18.77 6.44 -0.21
N ALA A 123 17.77 7.07 -0.84
CA ALA A 123 17.98 8.13 -1.82
C ALA A 123 18.47 9.46 -1.20
N ASN A 124 18.22 9.70 0.09
CA ASN A 124 18.72 10.87 0.81
C ASN A 124 19.12 10.51 2.26
N PRO A 125 20.25 9.80 2.46
CA PRO A 125 20.62 9.23 3.76
C PRO A 125 20.97 10.28 4.81
N GLN A 126 21.30 11.51 4.38
CA GLN A 126 21.62 12.63 5.26
C GLN A 126 20.36 13.39 5.73
N ALA A 127 19.21 13.17 5.07
CA ALA A 127 17.96 13.80 5.50
C ALA A 127 17.51 13.22 6.84
N LYS A 128 17.33 14.09 7.83
CA LYS A 128 16.72 13.72 9.11
C LYS A 128 15.30 13.20 8.87
N TYR A 129 14.94 12.15 9.60
CA TYR A 129 13.60 11.60 9.62
C TYR A 129 13.12 11.38 11.06
N SER A 130 11.81 11.26 11.24
CA SER A 130 11.21 10.75 12.47
C SER A 130 10.24 9.61 12.16
N LEU A 131 10.17 8.63 13.05
CA LEU A 131 9.24 7.52 12.97
C LEU A 131 8.46 7.44 14.28
N ALA A 132 7.15 7.69 14.19
CA ALA A 132 6.24 7.62 15.33
C ALA A 132 5.20 6.53 15.10
N ARG A 133 4.82 5.82 16.17
CA ARG A 133 3.76 4.82 16.15
C ARG A 133 2.78 5.06 17.28
N THR A 134 1.50 5.15 16.94
CA THR A 134 0.41 5.35 17.89
C THR A 134 -0.73 4.41 17.51
N GLY A 135 -0.95 3.37 18.33
CA GLY A 135 -1.90 2.31 18.01
C GLY A 135 -1.61 1.63 16.67
N GLY A 136 -2.60 1.61 15.78
CA GLY A 136 -2.50 1.08 14.42
C GLY A 136 -1.84 2.01 13.40
N LEU A 137 -1.52 3.26 13.77
CA LEU A 137 -0.96 4.26 12.87
C LEU A 137 0.57 4.38 13.05
N SER A 138 1.31 4.21 11.95
CA SER A 138 2.75 4.51 11.86
C SER A 138 2.96 5.71 10.94
N THR A 139 3.76 6.69 11.36
CA THR A 139 4.03 7.92 10.60
C THR A 139 5.53 8.11 10.46
N PHE A 140 6.03 8.03 9.22
CA PHE A 140 7.40 8.35 8.83
C PHE A 140 7.44 9.77 8.26
N THR A 141 8.20 10.68 8.88
CA THR A 141 8.24 12.09 8.48
C THR A 141 9.63 12.49 8.03
N PHE A 142 9.73 13.23 6.93
CA PHE A 142 10.93 13.99 6.56
C PHE A 142 10.71 15.48 6.88
N PRO A 143 11.18 16.00 8.04
CA PRO A 143 10.85 17.35 8.49
C PRO A 143 11.29 18.46 7.53
N ALA A 144 12.45 18.31 6.87
CA ALA A 144 12.96 19.29 5.91
C ALA A 144 12.00 19.53 4.71
N TYR A 145 11.20 18.53 4.36
CA TYR A 145 10.21 18.58 3.29
C TYR A 145 8.78 18.70 3.82
N ASN A 146 8.56 18.56 5.13
CA ASN A 146 7.24 18.36 5.72
C ASN A 146 6.42 17.28 4.98
N VAL A 147 7.09 16.19 4.60
CA VAL A 147 6.47 15.03 3.93
C VAL A 147 6.17 13.96 4.97
N LYS A 148 4.96 13.39 4.93
CA LYS A 148 4.54 12.29 5.80
C LYS A 148 4.19 11.05 4.98
N ILE A 149 4.80 9.92 5.30
CA ILE A 149 4.50 8.61 4.73
C ILE A 149 3.95 7.74 5.85
N MET A 150 2.67 7.41 5.78
CA MET A 150 1.88 6.86 6.88
C MET A 150 1.41 5.45 6.53
N PHE A 151 1.25 4.62 7.56
CA PHE A 151 0.60 3.32 7.47
C PHE A 151 -0.47 3.21 8.54
N SER A 152 -1.71 3.02 8.13
CA SER A 152 -2.85 2.76 9.00
C SER A 152 -3.26 1.29 8.88
N ARG A 153 -3.05 0.52 9.94
CA ARG A 153 -3.43 -0.89 9.97
C ARG A 153 -4.95 -1.01 10.05
N ASN A 154 -5.58 -1.39 8.95
CA ASN A 154 -6.99 -1.77 8.90
C ASN A 154 -7.16 -2.85 7.82
N ALA A 155 -6.93 -4.11 8.18
CA ALA A 155 -6.81 -5.21 7.23
C ALA A 155 -8.10 -5.52 6.43
N PHE A 156 -9.26 -5.10 6.93
CA PHE A 156 -10.58 -5.38 6.33
C PHE A 156 -11.24 -4.11 5.80
N LEU A 157 -10.63 -2.94 6.00
CA LEU A 157 -11.15 -1.59 5.75
C LEU A 157 -12.40 -1.22 6.57
N VAL A 158 -13.08 -2.19 7.17
CA VAL A 158 -14.22 -2.03 8.06
C VAL A 158 -13.86 -2.40 9.50
N ASP A 159 -14.72 -2.02 10.45
CA ASP A 159 -14.40 -2.12 11.87
C ASP A 159 -14.53 -3.55 12.42
N ILE A 160 -13.63 -3.88 13.36
CA ILE A 160 -13.79 -5.03 14.25
C ILE A 160 -14.02 -4.49 15.66
N ALA A 161 -15.16 -4.84 16.25
CA ALA A 161 -15.53 -4.45 17.60
C ALA A 161 -15.41 -5.64 18.58
N ASN A 162 -14.85 -5.39 19.76
CA ASN A 162 -14.91 -6.36 20.86
C ASN A 162 -16.23 -6.16 21.61
N THR A 163 -17.07 -7.20 21.64
CA THR A 163 -18.38 -7.20 22.31
C THR A 163 -18.47 -8.34 23.32
N SER A 164 -19.53 -8.38 24.12
CA SER A 164 -19.81 -9.52 25.01
C SER A 164 -20.05 -10.83 24.25
N ALA A 165 -20.48 -10.77 22.98
CA ALA A 165 -20.67 -11.93 22.11
C ALA A 165 -19.38 -12.39 21.41
N GLY A 166 -18.28 -11.64 21.53
CA GLY A 166 -17.00 -11.90 20.86
C GLY A 166 -16.56 -10.76 19.95
N ARG A 167 -15.61 -11.06 19.05
CA ARG A 167 -15.07 -10.10 18.08
C ARG A 167 -16.00 -10.04 16.87
N VAL A 168 -16.62 -8.90 16.63
CA VAL A 168 -17.61 -8.70 15.57
C VAL A 168 -16.99 -7.91 14.43
N LEU A 169 -16.95 -8.50 13.22
CA LEU A 169 -16.60 -7.80 11.99
C LEU A 169 -17.85 -7.10 11.45
N ARG A 170 -17.89 -5.77 11.56
CA ARG A 170 -19.02 -4.93 11.12
C ARG A 170 -18.83 -4.54 9.67
N LEU A 171 -19.55 -5.17 8.75
CA LEU A 171 -19.34 -5.03 7.30
C LEU A 171 -19.79 -3.67 6.75
N ASP A 172 -20.56 -2.90 7.53
CA ASP A 172 -21.17 -1.62 7.17
C ASP A 172 -20.66 -0.43 8.00
N SER A 173 -19.53 -0.60 8.70
CA SER A 173 -18.96 0.43 9.59
C SER A 173 -17.48 0.72 9.29
N ILE A 174 -17.14 2.01 9.24
CA ILE A 174 -15.75 2.53 9.05
C ILE A 174 -15.53 3.73 9.99
N GLU A 175 -15.63 3.52 11.29
CA GLU A 175 -15.30 4.51 12.33
C GLU A 175 -13.81 4.88 12.26
N GLY A 176 -12.94 3.90 12.00
CA GLY A 176 -11.50 4.11 11.82
C GLY A 176 -11.11 4.99 10.62
N GLY A 177 -12.08 5.33 9.75
CA GLY A 177 -11.84 6.12 8.54
C GLY A 177 -11.52 7.59 8.80
N GLU A 178 -11.83 8.12 9.99
CA GLU A 178 -11.64 9.55 10.30
C GLU A 178 -10.19 10.01 10.09
N ILE A 179 -9.21 9.17 10.43
CA ILE A 179 -7.79 9.48 10.26
C ILE A 179 -7.30 9.45 8.80
N TRP A 180 -8.12 8.98 7.86
CA TRP A 180 -7.80 8.96 6.43
C TRP A 180 -8.17 10.27 5.72
N LYS A 181 -9.07 11.06 6.32
CA LYS A 181 -9.54 12.32 5.74
C LYS A 181 -8.40 13.33 5.62
N GLY A 182 -8.42 14.11 4.55
CA GLY A 182 -7.43 15.16 4.29
C GLY A 182 -6.03 14.67 3.87
N VAL A 183 -5.80 13.35 3.81
CA VAL A 183 -4.54 12.79 3.28
C VAL A 183 -4.46 13.01 1.77
N ASN A 184 -3.32 13.47 1.26
CA ASN A 184 -3.21 13.80 -0.17
C ASN A 184 -3.17 12.58 -1.08
N VAL A 185 -2.66 11.45 -0.59
CA VAL A 185 -2.62 10.19 -1.33
C VAL A 185 -3.01 9.04 -0.41
N LEU A 186 -4.10 8.37 -0.74
CA LEU A 186 -4.58 7.18 -0.04
C LEU A 186 -4.34 5.96 -0.91
N ILE A 187 -3.69 4.94 -0.36
CA ILE A 187 -3.40 3.67 -1.03
C ILE A 187 -4.00 2.57 -0.18
N PHE A 188 -5.13 2.04 -0.62
CA PHE A 188 -5.87 1.00 0.09
C PHE A 188 -5.47 -0.38 -0.39
N ASP A 189 -5.47 -1.35 0.51
CA ASP A 189 -5.47 -2.76 0.15
C ASP A 189 -6.25 -3.60 1.18
N THR A 190 -6.86 -4.67 0.70
CA THR A 190 -7.49 -5.65 1.57
C THR A 190 -7.71 -6.95 0.79
N TRP A 191 -7.15 -8.05 1.26
CA TRP A 191 -7.46 -9.40 0.76
C TRP A 191 -6.87 -10.49 1.63
N HIS A 192 -5.57 -10.39 1.97
CA HIS A 192 -4.80 -11.53 2.46
C HIS A 192 -5.34 -12.10 3.78
N TRP A 193 -5.97 -11.25 4.60
CA TRP A 193 -6.53 -11.64 5.89
C TRP A 193 -7.95 -12.20 5.81
N TRP A 194 -8.67 -12.00 4.70
CA TRP A 194 -10.03 -12.54 4.50
C TRP A 194 -10.03 -14.08 4.42
N LEU A 195 -8.88 -14.65 4.04
CA LEU A 195 -8.67 -16.09 3.93
C LEU A 195 -8.24 -16.73 5.26
N TYR A 196 -8.08 -15.96 6.34
CA TYR A 196 -7.65 -16.51 7.63
C TYR A 196 -8.73 -17.36 8.28
N THR A 197 -8.31 -18.53 8.78
CA THR A 197 -9.15 -19.50 9.49
C THR A 197 -8.55 -19.84 10.86
N GLY A 198 -9.36 -20.48 11.71
CA GLY A 198 -8.93 -20.91 13.06
C GLY A 198 -8.38 -19.75 13.89
N ARG A 199 -7.23 -19.98 14.55
CA ARG A 199 -6.58 -18.99 15.44
C ARG A 199 -6.16 -17.70 14.73
N LYS A 200 -6.00 -17.72 13.41
CA LYS A 200 -5.63 -16.52 12.64
C LYS A 200 -6.83 -15.64 12.33
N LYS A 201 -8.07 -16.16 12.39
CA LYS A 201 -9.30 -15.40 12.10
C LYS A 201 -9.49 -14.32 13.18
N PRO A 202 -9.42 -13.02 12.85
CA PRO A 202 -9.51 -11.95 13.84
C PRO A 202 -10.95 -11.58 14.26
N TRP A 203 -11.95 -12.23 13.68
CA TRP A 203 -13.37 -12.08 14.06
C TRP A 203 -14.00 -13.42 14.39
N ASP A 204 -15.07 -13.38 15.17
CA ASP A 204 -15.88 -14.52 15.56
C ASP A 204 -17.24 -14.47 14.83
N ILE A 205 -17.82 -13.28 14.70
CA ILE A 205 -19.17 -13.03 14.16
C ILE A 205 -19.10 -11.95 13.08
N PHE A 206 -19.94 -12.06 12.04
CA PHE A 206 -20.20 -10.98 11.09
C PHE A 206 -21.43 -10.17 11.48
N GLN A 207 -21.41 -8.87 11.22
CA GLN A 207 -22.57 -7.99 11.43
C GLN A 207 -22.83 -7.13 10.18
N GLU A 208 -24.11 -7.00 9.82
CA GLU A 208 -24.61 -6.04 8.83
C GLU A 208 -25.92 -5.43 9.38
N GLY A 209 -25.91 -4.13 9.67
CA GLY A 209 -26.96 -3.45 10.42
C GLY A 209 -27.20 -4.12 11.78
N ASN A 210 -28.45 -4.54 11.99
CA ASN A 210 -28.87 -5.22 13.21
C ASN A 210 -28.80 -6.75 13.12
N MET A 211 -28.37 -7.31 11.98
CA MET A 211 -28.28 -8.76 11.77
C MET A 211 -26.86 -9.25 12.05
N THR A 212 -26.76 -10.40 12.71
CA THR A 212 -25.50 -11.10 13.00
C THR A 212 -25.48 -12.47 12.37
N TYR A 213 -24.29 -12.89 11.91
CA TYR A 213 -24.07 -14.18 11.25
C TYR A 213 -22.83 -14.86 11.83
N ASP A 214 -22.96 -16.10 12.26
CA ASP A 214 -21.82 -16.89 12.76
C ASP A 214 -20.88 -17.29 11.62
N GLU A 215 -21.44 -17.56 10.44
CA GLU A 215 -20.70 -17.89 9.23
C GLU A 215 -21.28 -17.12 8.03
N MET A 216 -20.40 -16.77 7.11
CA MET A 216 -20.73 -16.09 5.85
C MET A 216 -19.67 -16.48 4.82
N ASP A 217 -20.09 -16.62 3.57
CA ASP A 217 -19.15 -16.76 2.46
C ASP A 217 -18.18 -15.57 2.44
N ARG A 218 -16.88 -15.86 2.32
CA ARG A 218 -15.83 -14.84 2.45
C ARG A 218 -15.87 -13.83 1.31
N LEU A 219 -16.26 -14.23 0.10
CA LEU A 219 -16.38 -13.30 -1.03
C LEU A 219 -17.60 -12.39 -0.85
N VAL A 220 -18.72 -12.92 -0.34
CA VAL A 220 -19.90 -12.11 0.00
C VAL A 220 -19.55 -11.08 1.08
N ALA A 221 -18.86 -11.50 2.15
CA ALA A 221 -18.43 -10.58 3.20
C ALA A 221 -17.45 -9.52 2.69
N TYR A 222 -16.50 -9.93 1.83
CA TYR A 222 -15.54 -9.05 1.17
C TYR A 222 -16.23 -8.01 0.29
N GLU A 223 -17.19 -8.44 -0.54
CA GLU A 223 -17.97 -7.55 -1.41
C GLU A 223 -18.76 -6.51 -0.59
N LYS A 224 -19.40 -6.94 0.50
CA LYS A 224 -20.12 -6.03 1.43
C LYS A 224 -19.19 -4.97 2.01
N ALA A 225 -18.04 -5.39 2.55
CA ALA A 225 -17.06 -4.47 3.12
C ALA A 225 -16.48 -3.51 2.08
N LEU A 226 -16.18 -3.98 0.87
CA LEU A 226 -15.71 -3.12 -0.22
C LEU A 226 -16.77 -2.11 -0.65
N ASN A 227 -18.05 -2.49 -0.71
CA ASN A 227 -19.15 -1.57 -1.02
C ASN A 227 -19.27 -0.48 0.05
N THR A 228 -19.09 -0.84 1.33
CA THR A 228 -19.05 0.14 2.43
C THR A 228 -17.86 1.08 2.29
N TRP A 229 -16.66 0.56 1.99
CA TRP A 229 -15.46 1.36 1.75
C TRP A 229 -15.63 2.31 0.55
N ALA A 230 -16.18 1.84 -0.57
CA ALA A 230 -16.41 2.67 -1.75
C ALA A 230 -17.33 3.85 -1.44
N LYS A 231 -18.47 3.59 -0.76
CA LYS A 231 -19.37 4.64 -0.28
C LYS A 231 -18.68 5.63 0.66
N TRP A 232 -17.83 5.13 1.56
CA TRP A 232 -17.04 5.99 2.44
C TRP A 232 -16.11 6.92 1.65
N VAL A 233 -15.42 6.40 0.63
CA VAL A 233 -14.55 7.19 -0.24
C VAL A 233 -15.34 8.28 -0.97
N ASP A 234 -16.45 7.91 -1.61
CA ASP A 234 -17.31 8.85 -2.35
C ASP A 234 -17.86 9.97 -1.46
N THR A 235 -18.13 9.65 -0.19
CA THR A 235 -18.70 10.60 0.77
C THR A 235 -17.65 11.50 1.42
N ASN A 236 -16.45 10.97 1.71
CA ASN A 236 -15.50 11.63 2.62
C ASN A 236 -14.22 12.14 1.92
N VAL A 237 -13.94 11.71 0.69
CA VAL A 237 -12.71 12.08 -0.01
C VAL A 237 -12.99 13.18 -1.04
N ASN A 238 -12.30 14.31 -0.91
CA ASN A 238 -12.34 15.37 -1.93
C ASN A 238 -11.32 15.06 -3.04
N PRO A 239 -11.74 14.74 -4.28
CA PRO A 239 -10.84 14.36 -5.39
C PRO A 239 -9.95 15.52 -5.90
N SER A 240 -10.25 16.76 -5.51
CA SER A 240 -9.41 17.94 -5.79
C SER A 240 -8.21 18.03 -4.87
N ILE A 241 -8.26 17.38 -3.70
CA ILE A 241 -7.20 17.40 -2.67
C ILE A 241 -6.47 16.06 -2.62
N SER A 242 -7.22 14.98 -2.70
CA SER A 242 -6.77 13.62 -2.44
C SER A 242 -6.83 12.76 -3.71
N LYS A 243 -5.83 11.91 -3.89
CA LYS A 243 -5.84 10.81 -4.86
C LYS A 243 -5.99 9.49 -4.14
N VAL A 244 -6.85 8.61 -4.66
CA VAL A 244 -7.16 7.30 -4.08
C VAL A 244 -6.68 6.22 -5.04
N PHE A 245 -5.96 5.25 -4.49
CA PHE A 245 -5.52 4.04 -5.17
C PHE A 245 -6.01 2.83 -4.39
N PHE A 246 -6.27 1.73 -5.12
CA PHE A 246 -6.55 0.44 -4.53
C PHE A 246 -5.59 -0.59 -5.11
N GLN A 247 -4.78 -1.22 -4.26
CA GLN A 247 -3.87 -2.28 -4.63
C GLN A 247 -4.67 -3.58 -4.80
N GLY A 248 -4.72 -4.09 -6.03
CA GLY A 248 -5.32 -5.41 -6.29
C GLY A 248 -4.60 -6.55 -5.57
N VAL A 249 -5.28 -7.70 -5.48
CA VAL A 249 -4.83 -8.91 -4.78
C VAL A 249 -3.36 -9.25 -5.05
N SER A 250 -2.59 -9.46 -3.97
CA SER A 250 -1.25 -10.03 -4.09
C SER A 250 -1.35 -11.55 -4.20
N PRO A 251 -0.68 -12.19 -5.18
CA PRO A 251 -0.72 -13.63 -5.34
C PRO A 251 0.07 -14.34 -4.23
N ASP A 252 -0.48 -15.45 -3.75
CA ASP A 252 0.22 -16.39 -2.88
C ASP A 252 0.84 -17.51 -3.73
N HIS A 253 2.06 -17.94 -3.38
CA HIS A 253 2.78 -18.99 -4.08
C HIS A 253 3.07 -20.12 -3.09
N ASN A 254 2.09 -21.02 -2.91
CA ASN A 254 2.28 -22.23 -2.13
C ASN A 254 3.02 -23.30 -2.96
N LYS A 255 3.82 -24.13 -2.29
CA LYS A 255 4.42 -25.32 -2.89
C LYS A 255 3.39 -26.42 -3.02
#